data_AF-A0A2U8W3S1-F1
#
_entry.id   AF-A0A2U8W3S1-F1
#
_cell.length_a   1.000
_cell.length_b   1.000
_cell.length_c   1.000
_cell.angle_alpha   90.00
_cell.angle_beta   90.00
_cell.angle_gamma   90.00
#
_symmetry.space_group_name_H-M   'P 1'
#
loop_
_entity.id
_entity.type
_entity.pdbx_description
1 polymer ?
#
loop_
_entity_poly.entity_id
_entity_poly.type
_entity_poly.pdbx_seq_one_letter_code
_entity_poly.pdbx_strand_id
1 'polypeptide(L)'
;MNENLPPQIQKALAECIAGAQIAERKASDYLKLSQGEADDSIYEACRSMHRFYSSMHEFFREEQMAISALLKPDGRALQPLMATAA
;
A
#
# COMPACT_ATOMS: atom_id res chain seq x y z
N MET A 1 9.68 9.38 14.69
CA MET A 1 9.05 9.94 13.48
C MET A 1 9.78 11.23 13.16
N ASN A 2 10.26 11.40 11.93
CA ASN A 2 11.05 12.58 11.54
C ASN A 2 10.12 13.80 11.45
N GLU A 3 10.26 14.75 12.38
CA GLU A 3 9.35 15.90 12.55
C GLU A 3 9.46 16.97 11.43
N ASN A 4 10.23 16.70 10.37
CA ASN A 4 10.55 17.68 9.31
C ASN A 4 10.09 17.27 7.89
N LEU A 5 9.26 16.24 7.74
CA LEU A 5 8.74 15.89 6.41
C LEU A 5 7.68 16.89 5.94
N PRO A 6 7.66 17.30 4.64
CA PRO A 6 6.59 18.12 4.10
C PRO A 6 5.21 17.51 4.36
N PRO A 7 4.17 18.31 4.67
CA PRO A 7 2.84 17.80 5.01
C PRO A 7 2.25 16.83 3.97
N GLN A 8 2.54 17.06 2.68
CA GLN A 8 2.09 16.20 1.58
C GLN A 8 2.72 14.81 1.65
N ILE A 9 3.99 14.72 2.04
CA ILE A 9 4.69 13.44 2.19
C ILE A 9 4.20 12.69 3.42
N GLN A 10 3.96 13.39 4.53
CA GLN A 10 3.35 12.80 5.72
C GLN A 10 1.98 12.21 5.39
N LYS A 11 1.15 12.96 4.64
CA LYS A 11 -0.15 12.50 4.18
C LYS A 11 -0.04 11.27 3.28
N ALA A 12 0.85 11.28 2.28
CA ALA A 12 1.05 10.13 1.38
C ALA A 12 1.50 8.87 2.14
N LEU A 13 2.42 9.01 3.10
CA LEU A 13 2.84 7.89 3.96
C LEU A 13 1.69 7.37 4.82
N ALA A 14 0.88 8.27 5.40
CA ALA A 14 -0.30 7.89 6.18
C ALA A 14 -1.34 7.14 5.34
N GLU A 15 -1.57 7.58 4.09
CA GLU A 15 -2.47 6.92 3.15
C GLU A 15 -1.95 5.52 2.76
N CYS A 16 -0.65 5.35 2.54
CA CYS A 16 -0.06 4.03 2.29
C CYS A 16 -0.23 3.09 3.49
N ILE A 17 0.02 3.58 4.72
CA ILE A 17 -0.16 2.79 5.95
C ILE A 17 -1.63 2.38 6.10
N ALA A 18 -2.56 3.31 5.92
CA ALA A 18 -4.00 3.03 6.00
C ALA A 18 -4.42 2.01 4.93
N GLY A 19 -3.95 2.18 3.69
CA GLY A 19 -4.20 1.24 2.59
C GLY A 19 -3.72 -0.17 2.92
N ALA A 20 -2.49 -0.31 3.42
CA ALA A 20 -1.91 -1.59 3.82
C ALA A 20 -2.73 -2.28 4.92
N GLN A 21 -3.18 -1.53 5.93
CA GLN A 21 -4.00 -2.06 7.04
C GLN A 21 -5.40 -2.49 6.58
N ILE A 22 -6.02 -1.72 5.69
CA ILE A 22 -7.33 -2.07 5.12
C ILE A 22 -7.22 -3.33 4.26
N ALA A 23 -6.18 -3.40 3.43
CA ALA A 23 -5.92 -4.56 2.57
C ALA A 23 -5.66 -5.82 3.39
N GLU A 24 -4.82 -5.75 4.44
CA GLU A 24 -4.56 -6.86 5.36
C GLU A 24 -5.85 -7.37 6.02
N ARG A 25 -6.68 -6.45 6.54
CA ARG A 25 -7.96 -6.81 7.15
C ARG A 25 -8.88 -7.54 6.17
N LYS A 26 -9.04 -6.99 4.97
CA LYS A 26 -9.87 -7.60 3.92
C LYS A 26 -9.34 -8.97 3.50
N ALA A 27 -8.03 -9.11 3.33
CA ALA A 27 -7.41 -10.40 3.01
C ALA A 27 -7.72 -11.45 4.10
N SER A 28 -7.63 -11.06 5.38
CA SER A 28 -7.98 -11.93 6.52
C SER A 28 -9.47 -12.31 6.52
N ASP A 29 -10.35 -11.35 6.27
CA ASP A 29 -11.80 -11.58 6.25
C ASP A 29 -12.19 -12.56 5.11
N TYR A 30 -11.67 -12.38 3.89
CA TYR A 30 -11.91 -13.31 2.80
C TYR A 30 -11.33 -14.70 3.04
N LEU A 31 -10.18 -14.80 3.71
CA LEU A 31 -9.62 -16.09 4.11
C LEU A 31 -10.57 -16.81 5.08
N LYS A 32 -11.08 -16.11 6.08
CA LYS A 32 -12.04 -16.67 7.04
C LYS A 32 -13.35 -17.09 6.37
N LEU A 33 -13.86 -16.29 5.43
CA LEU A 33 -15.06 -16.65 4.66
C LEU A 33 -14.87 -17.93 3.84
N SER A 34 -13.67 -18.15 3.29
CA SER A 34 -13.37 -19.40 2.56
C SER A 34 -13.29 -20.63 3.45
N GLN A 35 -13.10 -20.48 4.76
CA GLN A 35 -12.96 -21.61 5.68
C GLN A 35 -14.33 -22.20 6.01
N GLY A 36 -14.59 -23.40 5.52
CA GLY A 36 -15.86 -24.10 5.75
C GLY A 36 -16.93 -23.79 4.70
N GLU A 37 -16.59 -23.07 3.64
CA GLU A 37 -17.46 -22.93 2.47
C GLU A 37 -17.50 -24.26 1.69
N ALA A 38 -18.70 -24.73 1.38
CA ALA A 38 -18.96 -25.99 0.67
C ALA A 38 -19.24 -25.77 -0.81
N ASP A 39 -19.61 -24.54 -1.20
CA ASP A 39 -19.74 -24.15 -2.60
C ASP A 39 -18.36 -23.79 -3.18
N ASP A 40 -17.86 -24.61 -4.09
CA ASP A 40 -16.56 -24.43 -4.74
C ASP A 40 -16.41 -23.06 -5.44
N SER A 41 -17.50 -22.50 -5.98
CA SER A 41 -17.45 -21.21 -6.67
C SER A 41 -17.28 -20.05 -5.70
N ILE A 42 -17.94 -20.12 -4.54
CA ILE A 42 -17.81 -19.13 -3.46
C ILE A 42 -16.44 -19.28 -2.81
N TYR A 43 -15.99 -20.51 -2.55
CA TYR A 43 -14.66 -20.80 -2.04
C TYR A 43 -13.57 -20.16 -2.91
N GLU A 44 -13.58 -20.43 -4.22
CA GLU A 44 -12.58 -19.87 -5.14
C GLU A 44 -12.69 -18.36 -5.27
N ALA A 45 -13.89 -17.78 -5.24
CA ALA A 45 -14.07 -16.34 -5.22
C ALA A 45 -13.44 -15.72 -3.96
N CYS A 46 -13.69 -16.27 -2.78
CA CYS A 46 -13.08 -15.81 -1.53
C CYS A 46 -11.56 -15.95 -1.55
N ARG A 47 -11.03 -17.08 -2.04
CA ARG A 47 -9.56 -17.28 -2.18
C ARG A 47 -8.94 -16.31 -3.17
N SER A 48 -9.63 -16.02 -4.27
CA SER A 48 -9.21 -15.02 -5.25
C SER A 48 -9.14 -13.62 -4.62
N MET A 49 -10.19 -13.21 -3.91
CA MET A 49 -10.22 -11.92 -3.23
C MET A 49 -9.17 -11.82 -2.11
N HIS A 50 -8.93 -12.90 -1.37
CA HIS A 50 -7.83 -12.98 -0.40
C HIS A 50 -6.48 -12.67 -1.07
N ARG A 51 -6.16 -13.35 -2.19
CA ARG A 51 -4.93 -13.13 -2.95
C ARG A 51 -4.82 -11.69 -3.48
N PHE A 52 -5.91 -11.14 -3.99
CA PHE A 52 -5.96 -9.74 -4.45
C PHE A 52 -5.61 -8.78 -3.32
N TYR A 53 -6.25 -8.90 -2.15
CA TYR A 53 -6.00 -7.98 -1.04
C TYR A 53 -4.63 -8.21 -0.39
N SER A 54 -4.09 -9.43 -0.39
CA SER A 54 -2.69 -9.68 -0.02
C SER A 54 -1.73 -8.94 -0.95
N SER A 55 -1.96 -8.99 -2.27
CA SER A 55 -1.13 -8.26 -3.25
C SER A 55 -1.23 -6.75 -3.07
N MET A 56 -2.43 -6.23 -2.76
CA MET A 56 -2.62 -4.81 -2.45
C MET A 56 -1.91 -4.38 -1.16
N HIS A 57 -1.89 -5.24 -0.14
CA HIS A 57 -1.13 -4.98 1.09
C HIS A 57 0.37 -4.83 0.79
N GLU A 58 0.92 -5.74 -0.01
CA GLU A 58 2.32 -5.69 -0.45
C GLU A 58 2.60 -4.42 -1.25
N PHE A 59 1.75 -4.08 -2.23
CA PHE A 59 1.85 -2.84 -3.00
C PHE A 59 1.93 -1.60 -2.09
N PHE A 60 1.02 -1.44 -1.13
CA PHE A 60 1.06 -0.28 -0.23
C PHE A 60 2.31 -0.23 0.64
N ARG A 61 2.88 -1.39 1.02
CA ARG A 61 4.15 -1.45 1.75
C ARG A 61 5.33 -1.08 0.89
N GLU A 62 5.35 -1.53 -0.36
CA GLU A 62 6.37 -1.16 -1.35
C GLU A 62 6.36 0.35 -1.61
N GLU A 63 5.18 0.94 -1.83
CA GLU A 63 5.03 2.39 -2.00
C GLU A 63 5.50 3.16 -0.76
N GLN A 64 5.16 2.70 0.45
CA GLN A 64 5.65 3.29 1.70
C GLN A 64 7.19 3.26 1.77
N MET A 65 7.80 2.15 1.37
CA MET A 65 9.27 1.99 1.33
C MET A 65 9.90 2.88 0.27
N ALA A 66 9.29 2.98 -0.92
CA ALA A 66 9.75 3.83 -2.01
C ALA A 66 9.75 5.32 -1.61
N ILE A 67 8.64 5.80 -1.02
CA ILE A 67 8.56 7.17 -0.49
C ILE A 67 9.62 7.39 0.59
N SER A 68 9.81 6.43 1.50
CA SER A 68 10.82 6.54 2.55
C SER A 68 12.26 6.53 2.01
N ALA A 69 12.52 5.81 0.91
CA ALA A 69 13.83 5.75 0.26
C ALA A 69 14.16 7.08 -0.43
N LEU A 70 13.19 7.71 -1.11
CA LEU A 70 13.37 9.04 -1.72
C LEU A 70 13.70 10.14 -0.70
N LEU A 71 13.34 9.92 0.58
CA LEU A 71 13.62 10.85 1.68
C LEU A 71 14.97 10.62 2.36
N LYS A 72 15.67 9.51 2.07
CA LYS A 72 17.02 9.28 2.59
C LYS A 72 18.01 10.11 1.76
N PRO A 73 18.86 10.94 2.39
CA PRO A 73 19.80 11.77 1.68
C PRO A 73 21.02 10.94 1.24
N ASP A 74 20.85 10.05 0.26
CA ASP A 74 21.98 9.46 -0.45
C ASP A 74 22.38 10.36 -1.62
N GLY A 75 22.97 11.52 -1.29
CA GLY A 75 23.95 12.26 -2.12
C GLY A 75 23.61 12.68 -3.55
N ARG A 76 22.46 12.31 -4.15
CA ARG A 76 22.10 12.72 -5.51
C ARG A 76 20.60 12.67 -5.77
N ALA A 77 20.13 13.85 -6.21
CA ALA A 77 18.93 14.14 -6.98
C ALA A 77 17.58 14.17 -6.24
N LEU A 78 17.14 15.40 -5.97
CA LEU A 78 16.07 16.02 -6.76
C LEU A 78 16.45 17.48 -7.04
N GLN A 79 16.94 17.74 -8.26
CA GLN A 79 16.88 19.10 -8.80
C GLN A 79 15.41 19.41 -9.12
N PRO A 80 14.92 20.65 -8.87
CA PRO A 80 13.56 21.01 -9.19
C PRO A 80 13.43 21.16 -10.70
N LEU A 81 12.76 20.21 -11.36
CA LEU A 81 12.36 20.40 -12.75
C LEU A 81 11.14 21.32 -12.75
N MET A 82 11.44 22.62 -12.83
CA MET A 82 10.51 23.62 -13.33
C MET A 82 10.10 23.17 -14.74
N ALA A 83 8.86 22.74 -14.90
CA ALA A 83 8.21 22.74 -16.20
C ALA A 83 7.37 24.01 -16.28
N THR A 84 7.99 25.03 -16.87
CA THR A 84 7.39 26.27 -17.35
C THR A 84 6.16 25.99 -18.22
N ALA A 85 5.07 26.69 -17.94
CA ALA A 85 3.98 26.87 -18.87
C ALA A 85 4.45 27.61 -20.13
N ALA A 86 4.04 27.12 -21.29
CA ALA A 86 3.98 27.85 -22.56
C ALA A 86 2.75 27.35 -23.33
#